data_AF-A0A956IHF9-F1
#
_entry.id   AF-A0A956IHF9-F1
#
_cell.length_a   1.000
_cell.length_b   1.000
_cell.length_c   1.000
_cell.angle_alpha   90.00
_cell.angle_beta   90.00
_cell.angle_gamma   90.00
#
_symmetry.space_group_name_H-M   'P 1'
#
loop_
_entity.id
_entity.type
_entity.pdbx_description
1 polymer ?
#
loop_
_entity_poly.entity_id
_entity_poly.type
_entity_poly.pdbx_seq_one_letter_code
_entity_poly.pdbx_strand_id
1 'polypeptide(L)'
;MPTLDHLGLPVADLARSLAFYLHLLDGEAAELGAHTLVRAGEVSLALVPTADAMPFGQTLHLAIRFPGAEREAVEARLRELPHQRVGDRIYLLDPDGLVLELVFGD
;
A
#
# COMPACT_ATOMS: atom_id res chain seq x y z
N MET A 1 -16.79 -15.42 -11.66
CA MET A 1 -17.10 -14.29 -10.76
C MET A 1 -16.10 -13.19 -11.07
N PRO A 2 -16.45 -11.90 -11.01
CA PRO A 2 -15.48 -10.83 -11.18
C PRO A 2 -14.44 -10.87 -10.06
N THR A 3 -13.19 -10.57 -10.39
CA THR A 3 -12.08 -10.37 -9.45
C THR A 3 -11.70 -8.90 -9.43
N LEU A 4 -11.04 -8.43 -8.36
CA LEU A 4 -10.43 -7.11 -8.36
C LEU A 4 -9.16 -7.17 -9.22
N ASP A 5 -9.08 -6.32 -10.24
CA ASP A 5 -7.90 -6.25 -11.13
C ASP A 5 -6.80 -5.36 -10.55
N HIS A 6 -7.18 -4.16 -10.10
CA HIS A 6 -6.32 -3.21 -9.41
C HIS A 6 -7.16 -2.23 -8.59
N LEU A 7 -6.51 -1.51 -7.68
CA LEU A 7 -7.08 -0.37 -6.96
C LEU A 7 -6.39 0.93 -7.39
N GLY A 8 -7.17 1.91 -7.82
CA GLY A 8 -6.67 3.25 -8.12
C GLY A 8 -6.55 4.11 -6.86
N LEU A 9 -5.39 4.70 -6.64
CA LEU A 9 -5.08 5.56 -5.51
C LEU A 9 -4.69 6.96 -6.00
N PRO A 10 -5.50 8.00 -5.75
CA PRO A 10 -5.04 9.38 -5.90
C PRO A 10 -3.85 9.65 -4.97
N VAL A 11 -2.76 10.17 -5.53
CA VAL A 11 -1.55 10.53 -4.77
C VAL A 11 -1.14 11.97 -5.04
N ALA A 12 -0.74 12.71 -4.00
CA ALA A 12 -0.32 14.11 -4.14
C ALA A 12 1.11 14.23 -4.70
N ASP A 13 1.96 13.25 -4.37
CA ASP A 13 3.35 13.16 -4.81
C ASP A 13 3.64 11.73 -5.27
N LEU A 14 3.72 11.54 -6.59
CA LEU A 14 3.96 10.24 -7.19
C LEU A 14 5.28 9.62 -6.73
N ALA A 15 6.36 10.39 -6.67
CA ALA A 15 7.67 9.85 -6.35
C ALA A 15 7.72 9.36 -4.90
N ARG A 16 7.12 10.13 -3.98
CA ARG A 16 7.00 9.76 -2.56
C ARG A 16 6.14 8.50 -2.37
N SER A 17 4.97 8.44 -3.00
CA SER A 17 4.06 7.31 -2.85
C SER A 17 4.60 6.06 -3.55
N LEU A 18 5.27 6.20 -4.69
CA LEU A 18 5.96 5.11 -5.36
C LEU A 18 7.07 4.51 -4.49
N ALA A 19 7.94 5.33 -3.91
CA ALA A 19 8.99 4.87 -3.02
C ALA A 19 8.42 4.13 -1.79
N PHE A 20 7.33 4.65 -1.23
CA PHE A 20 6.64 4.00 -0.11
C PHE A 20 6.08 2.63 -0.47
N TYR A 21 5.32 2.51 -1.56
CA TYR A 21 4.69 1.24 -1.93
C TYR A 21 5.69 0.20 -2.42
N LEU A 22 6.73 0.61 -3.14
CA LEU A 22 7.80 -0.32 -3.54
C LEU A 22 8.54 -0.87 -2.33
N HIS A 23 8.89 -0.01 -1.36
CA HIS A 23 9.54 -0.42 -0.11
C HIS A 23 8.63 -1.32 0.75
N LEU A 24 7.37 -0.94 0.94
CA LEU A 24 6.44 -1.69 1.78
C LEU A 24 6.11 -3.05 1.17
N LEU A 25 5.76 -3.08 -0.12
CA LEU A 25 5.25 -4.29 -0.77
C LEU A 25 6.35 -5.21 -1.28
N ASP A 26 7.61 -4.74 -1.35
CA ASP A 26 8.70 -5.44 -2.06
C ASP A 26 8.27 -5.79 -3.50
N GLY A 27 7.71 -4.78 -4.17
CA GLY A 27 7.08 -4.91 -5.47
C GLY A 27 7.86 -4.26 -6.61
N GLU A 28 7.24 -4.27 -7.79
CA GLU A 28 7.75 -3.65 -9.00
C GLU A 28 6.78 -2.59 -9.51
N ALA A 29 7.28 -1.62 -10.28
CA ALA A 29 6.47 -0.56 -10.87
C ALA A 29 6.60 -0.50 -12.39
N ALA A 30 5.49 -0.19 -13.05
CA ALA A 30 5.45 0.08 -14.48
C ALA A 30 4.64 1.35 -14.76
N GLU A 31 5.18 2.26 -15.55
CA GLU A 31 4.45 3.43 -16.03
C GLU A 31 3.40 3.02 -17.07
N LEU A 32 2.16 3.47 -16.88
CA LEU A 32 1.02 3.19 -17.76
C LEU A 32 0.26 4.48 -18.06
N GLY A 33 0.76 5.24 -19.03
CA GLY A 33 0.14 6.48 -19.48
C GLY A 33 0.09 7.51 -18.34
N ALA A 34 -1.10 7.77 -17.81
CA ALA A 34 -1.33 8.79 -16.78
C ALA A 34 -1.15 8.29 -15.33
N HIS A 35 -0.83 7.01 -15.12
CA HIS A 35 -0.62 6.44 -13.79
C HIS A 35 0.58 5.49 -13.75
N THR A 36 1.08 5.21 -12.55
CA THR A 36 2.12 4.19 -12.34
C THR A 36 1.51 3.02 -11.59
N LEU A 37 1.69 1.80 -12.11
CA LEU A 37 1.13 0.59 -11.53
C LEU A 37 2.19 -0.13 -10.70
N VAL A 38 1.95 -0.25 -9.40
CA VAL A 38 2.76 -1.04 -8.47
C VAL A 38 2.16 -2.43 -8.33
N ARG A 39 2.98 -3.48 -8.46
CA ARG A 39 2.57 -4.88 -8.33
C ARG A 39 3.43 -5.63 -7.32
N ALA A 40 2.79 -6.41 -6.48
CA ALA A 40 3.42 -7.36 -5.57
C ALA A 40 2.48 -8.56 -5.36
N GLY A 41 2.81 -9.72 -5.93
CA GLY A 41 1.90 -10.87 -5.94
C GLY A 41 0.57 -10.54 -6.61
N GLU A 42 -0.55 -10.74 -5.90
CA GLU A 42 -1.90 -10.41 -6.36
C GLU A 42 -2.29 -8.95 -6.11
N VAL A 43 -1.48 -8.19 -5.39
CA VAL A 43 -1.72 -6.76 -5.13
C VAL A 43 -1.32 -5.95 -6.35
N SER A 44 -2.23 -5.11 -6.81
CA SER A 44 -2.05 -4.24 -7.96
C SER A 44 -2.63 -2.85 -7.64
N LEU A 45 -1.75 -1.85 -7.51
CA LEU A 45 -2.11 -0.48 -7.12
C LEU A 45 -1.75 0.52 -8.23
N ALA A 46 -2.75 1.17 -8.81
CA ALA A 46 -2.54 2.24 -9.77
C ALA A 46 -2.42 3.58 -9.04
N LEU A 47 -1.20 4.11 -8.96
CA LEU A 47 -0.93 5.43 -8.39
C LEU A 47 -1.26 6.50 -9.42
N VAL A 48 -2.29 7.30 -9.15
CA VAL A 48 -2.82 8.33 -10.03
C VAL A 48 -2.44 9.70 -9.48
N PRO A 49 -1.46 10.41 -10.07
CA PRO A 49 -1.08 11.74 -9.61
C PRO A 49 -2.25 12.71 -9.77
N THR A 50 -2.63 13.41 -8.70
CA THR A 50 -3.67 14.44 -8.77
C THR A 50 -3.39 15.58 -7.79
N ALA A 51 -3.64 16.81 -8.23
CA ALA A 51 -3.51 18.01 -7.39
C ALA A 51 -4.59 18.07 -6.30
N ASP A 52 -5.71 17.37 -6.51
CA ASP A 52 -6.86 17.31 -5.59
C ASP A 52 -6.83 16.03 -4.74
N ALA A 53 -5.64 15.48 -4.48
CA ALA A 53 -5.50 14.33 -3.59
C ALA A 53 -5.91 14.75 -2.18
N MET A 54 -7.17 14.49 -1.85
CA MET A 54 -7.69 14.68 -0.51
C MET A 54 -7.21 13.53 0.37
N PRO A 55 -6.79 13.80 1.61
CA PRO A 55 -6.51 12.73 2.55
C PRO A 55 -7.73 11.82 2.62
N PHE A 56 -7.53 10.50 2.49
CA PHE A 56 -8.62 9.52 2.52
C PHE A 56 -9.48 9.57 3.80
N GLY A 57 -8.99 10.27 4.84
CA GLY A 57 -9.61 10.33 6.16
C GLY A 57 -9.51 8.97 6.86
N GLN A 58 -9.76 8.94 8.16
CA GLN A 58 -9.66 7.69 8.93
C GLN A 58 -10.84 6.72 8.71
N THR A 59 -11.75 7.00 7.77
CA THR A 59 -12.97 6.23 7.54
C THR A 59 -12.80 5.05 6.58
N LEU A 60 -11.74 5.05 5.79
CA LEU A 60 -11.42 3.98 4.84
C LEU A 60 -10.02 3.44 5.12
N HIS A 61 -9.86 2.12 5.02
CA HIS A 61 -8.56 1.48 5.05
C HIS A 61 -8.43 0.43 3.95
N LEU A 62 -7.19 0.16 3.55
CA LEU A 62 -6.84 -0.92 2.63
C LEU A 62 -6.14 -2.03 3.43
N ALA A 63 -6.79 -3.19 3.53
CA ALA A 63 -6.18 -4.38 4.10
C ALA A 63 -5.39 -5.15 3.04
N ILE A 64 -4.13 -5.43 3.32
CA ILE A 64 -3.20 -6.16 2.45
C ILE A 64 -2.77 -7.43 3.17
N ARG A 65 -3.01 -8.57 2.54
CA ARG A 65 -2.60 -9.88 3.05
C ARG A 65 -1.19 -10.22 2.59
N PHE A 66 -0.37 -10.58 3.55
CA PHE A 66 0.94 -11.19 3.33
C PHE A 66 0.92 -12.66 3.77
N PRO A 67 1.70 -13.53 3.12
CA PRO A 67 1.95 -14.88 3.63
C PRO A 67 2.49 -14.81 5.06
N GLY A 68 2.08 -15.75 5.91
CA GLY A 68 2.56 -15.79 7.31
C GLY A 68 4.09 -15.85 7.42
N ALA A 69 4.74 -16.55 6.48
CA ALA A 69 6.18 -16.67 6.41
C ALA A 69 6.92 -15.34 6.12
N GLU A 70 6.24 -14.34 5.55
CA GLU A 70 6.85 -13.04 5.22
C GLU A 70 6.83 -12.05 6.38
N ARG A 71 6.19 -12.39 7.51
CA ARG A 71 5.95 -11.45 8.61
C ARG A 71 7.22 -10.76 9.09
N GLU A 72 8.30 -11.51 9.31
CA GLU A 72 9.56 -10.93 9.80
C GLU A 72 10.17 -9.96 8.78
N ALA A 73 10.10 -10.29 7.48
CA ALA A 73 10.59 -9.43 6.41
C ALA A 73 9.76 -8.15 6.26
N VAL A 74 8.43 -8.24 6.40
CA VAL A 74 7.55 -7.06 6.42
C VAL A 74 7.83 -6.20 7.64
N GLU A 75 7.94 -6.80 8.84
CA GLU A 75 8.26 -6.06 10.07
C GLU A 75 9.64 -5.38 10.00
N ALA A 76 10.61 -5.98 9.29
CA ALA A 76 11.90 -5.33 9.04
C ALA A 76 11.76 -4.06 8.16
N ARG A 77 10.94 -4.10 7.11
CA ARG A 77 10.63 -2.94 6.26
C ARG A 77 9.95 -1.81 7.03
N LEU A 78 9.16 -2.15 8.05
CA LEU A 78 8.41 -1.19 8.86
C LEU A 78 9.21 -0.47 9.94
N ARG A 79 10.47 -0.85 10.22
CA ARG A 79 11.24 -0.26 11.35
C ARG A 79 11.36 1.26 11.30
N GLU A 80 11.47 1.81 10.09
CA GLU A 80 11.61 3.25 9.86
C GLU A 80 10.26 3.94 9.59
N LEU A 81 9.14 3.20 9.65
CA LEU A 81 7.80 3.69 9.36
C LEU A 81 6.94 3.74 10.64
N PRO A 82 6.25 4.85 10.93
CA PRO A 82 5.30 4.91 12.02
C PRO A 82 4.17 3.89 11.82
N HIS A 83 4.00 2.98 12.77
CA HIS A 83 2.95 1.95 12.73
C HIS A 83 2.45 1.59 14.12
N GLN A 84 1.26 1.02 14.19
CA GLN A 84 0.62 0.53 15.40
C GLN A 84 0.30 -0.96 15.26
N ARG A 85 0.58 -1.74 16.31
CA ARG A 85 0.13 -3.15 16.39
C ARG A 85 -1.19 -3.21 17.15
N VAL A 86 -2.16 -3.94 16.60
CA VAL A 86 -3.45 -4.22 17.25
C VAL A 86 -3.77 -5.70 17.03
N GLY A 87 -3.60 -6.52 18.06
CA GLY A 87 -3.70 -7.97 17.94
C GLY A 87 -2.63 -8.55 17.01
N ASP A 88 -3.05 -9.29 16.00
CA ASP A 88 -2.21 -9.90 14.96
C ASP A 88 -2.00 -9.00 13.73
N ARG A 89 -2.56 -7.79 13.75
CA ARG A 89 -2.56 -6.84 12.63
C ARG A 89 -1.60 -5.69 12.87
N ILE A 90 -1.12 -5.11 11.77
CA ILE A 90 -0.32 -3.89 11.78
C ILE A 90 -1.06 -2.81 11.01
N TYR A 91 -1.17 -1.62 11.61
CA TYR A 91 -1.77 -0.45 10.99
C TYR A 91 -0.72 0.63 10.78
N LEU A 92 -0.73 1.27 9.61
CA LEU A 92 0.12 2.40 9.28
C LEU A 92 -0.61 3.35 8.34
N LEU A 93 -0.10 4.56 8.20
CA LEU A 93 -0.57 5.50 7.18
C LEU A 93 0.36 5.43 5.97
N ASP A 94 -0.23 5.47 4.78
CA ASP A 94 0.52 5.79 3.57
C ASP A 94 0.92 7.29 3.56
N PRO A 95 1.71 7.76 2.57
CA PRO A 95 2.15 9.14 2.51
C PRO A 95 1.04 10.19 2.36
N ASP A 96 -0.14 9.78 1.89
CA ASP A 96 -1.30 10.64 1.64
C ASP A 96 -2.41 10.46 2.72
N GLY A 97 -2.14 9.64 3.74
CA GLY A 97 -2.99 9.44 4.92
C GLY A 97 -4.03 8.32 4.81
N LEU A 98 -3.96 7.45 3.79
CA LEU A 98 -4.74 6.21 3.74
C LEU A 98 -4.28 5.28 4.85
N VAL A 99 -5.23 4.74 5.61
CA VAL A 99 -4.93 3.69 6.58
C VAL A 99 -4.66 2.39 5.83
N LEU A 100 -3.48 1.82 6.02
CA LEU A 100 -3.13 0.48 5.57
C LEU A 100 -3.23 -0.48 6.76
N GLU A 101 -3.85 -1.63 6.54
CA GLU A 101 -3.90 -2.74 7.47
C GLU A 101 -3.11 -3.91 6.88
N LEU A 102 -2.10 -4.40 7.57
CA LEU A 102 -1.34 -5.58 7.18
C LEU A 102 -1.87 -6.78 7.95
N VAL A 103 -2.33 -7.79 7.22
CA VAL A 103 -2.79 -9.07 7.77
C VAL A 103 -1.87 -10.19 7.31
N PHE A 104 -1.60 -11.14 8.20
CA PHE A 104 -0.70 -12.26 7.93
C PHE A 104 -1.47 -13.57 8.02
N GLY A 105 -1.30 -14.43 7.03
CA GLY A 105 -1.91 -15.75 7.01
C GLY A 105 -1.77 -16.44 5.66
N ASP A 106 -2.17 -17.70 5.62
CA ASP A 106 -2.24 -18.53 4.42
C ASP A 106 -3.55 -18.31 3.65
#